data_AF-X1CIM3-F1
#
_entry.id   AF-X1CIM3-F1
#
_cell.length_a   1.000
_cell.length_b   1.000
_cell.length_c   1.000
_cell.angle_alpha   90.00
_cell.angle_beta   90.00
_cell.angle_gamma   90.00
#
_symmetry.space_group_name_H-M   'P 1'
#
loop_
_entity.id
_entity.type
_entity.pdbx_description
1 polymer ?
#
loop_
_entity_poly.entity_id
_entity_poly.type
_entity_poly.pdbx_seq_one_letter_code
_entity_poly.pdbx_strand_id
1 'polypeptide(L)'
;ILENLNRSYNSITDFIENNVNTINTSLANLSKNLVFIDKITFYFKNYIKFLNLAEEEKPVYAIYAKLANGLNTEDKYKKNKGILFITNFDLSFVRERGKRKRKQEGIFKAPVKDLTKVQVRGKLFKKL
;
A
#
# COMPACT_ATOMS: atom_id res chain seq x y z
N ILE A 1 6.61 54.48 16.64
CA ILE A 1 7.82 53.75 16.20
C ILE A 1 7.92 52.39 16.89
N LEU A 2 7.92 52.31 18.23
CA LEU A 2 8.00 51.03 18.97
C LEU A 2 6.88 50.03 18.62
N GLU A 3 5.62 50.46 18.51
CA GLU A 3 4.52 49.54 18.15
C GLU A 3 4.68 48.90 16.77
N ASN A 4 5.20 49.65 15.78
CA ASN A 4 5.44 49.11 14.44
C ASN A 4 6.61 48.14 14.43
N LEU A 5 7.65 48.39 15.24
CA LEU A 5 8.74 47.44 15.45
C LEU A 5 8.23 46.15 16.10
N ASN A 6 7.37 46.27 17.12
CA ASN A 6 6.78 45.12 17.80
C ASN A 6 5.86 44.30 16.87
N ARG A 7 5.02 44.97 16.07
CA ARG A 7 4.20 44.31 15.04
C ARG A 7 5.03 43.60 13.99
N SER A 8 6.11 44.22 13.53
CA SER A 8 7.01 43.61 12.54
C SER A 8 7.74 42.40 13.12
N TYR A 9 8.20 42.49 14.37
CA TYR A 9 8.80 41.38 15.09
C TYR A 9 7.84 40.19 15.22
N ASN A 10 6.60 40.44 15.64
CA ASN A 10 5.58 39.40 15.74
C ASN A 10 5.29 38.77 14.38
N SER A 11 5.12 39.59 13.33
CA SER A 11 4.89 39.07 11.97
C SER A 11 6.03 38.20 11.45
N ILE A 12 7.29 38.55 11.75
CA ILE A 12 8.46 37.72 11.37
C ILE A 12 8.45 36.43 12.17
N THR A 13 8.15 36.50 13.46
CA THR A 13 8.10 35.33 14.35
C THR A 13 7.01 34.36 13.90
N ASP A 14 5.80 34.86 13.63
CA ASP A 14 4.68 34.08 13.12
C ASP A 14 5.01 33.45 11.76
N PHE A 15 5.68 34.18 10.88
CA PHE A 15 6.14 33.64 9.59
C PHE A 15 7.14 32.50 9.76
N ILE A 16 8.12 32.66 10.66
CA ILE A 16 9.11 31.62 10.95
C ILE A 16 8.41 30.40 11.55
N GLU A 17 7.54 30.59 12.54
CA GLU A 17 6.84 29.50 13.21
C GLU A 17 5.95 28.71 12.24
N ASN A 18 5.20 29.39 11.37
CA ASN A 18 4.37 28.75 10.36
C ASN A 18 5.19 27.93 9.35
N ASN A 19 6.35 28.43 8.93
CA ASN A 19 7.24 27.69 8.05
C ASN A 19 7.83 26.47 8.73
N VAL A 20 8.30 26.61 9.97
CA VAL A 20 8.83 25.51 10.78
C VAL A 20 7.76 24.41 10.95
N ASN A 21 6.52 24.80 11.26
CA ASN A 21 5.40 23.86 11.39
C ASN A 21 5.09 23.13 10.07
N THR A 22 5.14 23.84 8.94
CA THR A 22 4.94 23.28 7.60
C THR A 22 6.05 22.28 7.24
N ILE A 23 7.30 22.63 7.51
CA ILE A 23 8.46 21.76 7.30
C ILE A 23 8.35 20.51 8.18
N ASN A 24 8.05 20.66 9.46
CA ASN A 24 7.89 19.54 10.39
C ASN A 24 6.78 18.57 9.96
N THR A 25 5.64 19.11 9.50
CA THR A 25 4.53 18.30 8.98
C THR A 25 4.95 17.54 7.72
N SER A 26 5.69 18.19 6.82
CA SER A 26 6.21 17.58 5.60
C SER A 26 7.20 16.45 5.90
N LEU A 27 8.12 16.67 6.85
CA LEU A 27 9.07 15.66 7.33
C LEU A 27 8.36 14.45 7.95
N ALA A 28 7.32 14.69 8.76
CA ALA A 28 6.53 13.62 9.35
C ALA A 28 5.83 12.76 8.28
N ASN A 29 5.31 13.39 7.21
CA ASN A 29 4.70 12.69 6.09
C ASN A 29 5.74 11.88 5.28
N LEU A 30 6.92 12.45 5.03
CA LEU A 30 8.00 11.73 4.36
C LEU A 30 8.45 10.51 5.15
N SER A 31 8.61 10.64 6.47
CA SER A 31 8.96 9.53 7.36
C SER A 31 7.93 8.39 7.29
N LYS A 32 6.64 8.71 7.32
CA LYS A 32 5.57 7.71 7.14
C LYS A 32 5.66 6.99 5.79
N ASN A 33 5.94 7.74 4.72
CA ASN A 33 6.08 7.17 3.38
C ASN A 33 7.29 6.24 3.27
N LEU A 34 8.42 6.58 3.89
CA LEU A 34 9.61 5.72 3.92
C LEU A 34 9.33 4.40 4.66
N VAL A 35 8.71 4.46 5.84
CA VAL A 35 8.31 3.27 6.59
C VAL A 35 7.36 2.39 5.77
N PHE A 36 6.47 3.00 4.98
CA PHE A 36 5.59 2.27 4.07
C PHE A 36 6.37 1.59 2.94
N ILE A 37 7.27 2.30 2.26
CA ILE A 37 8.13 1.77 1.19
C ILE A 37 8.96 0.60 1.70
N ASP A 38 9.54 0.69 2.90
CA ASP A 38 10.32 -0.40 3.50
C ASP A 38 9.47 -1.65 3.72
N LYS A 39 8.24 -1.49 4.22
CA LYS A 39 7.30 -2.60 4.40
C LYS A 39 6.97 -3.27 3.08
N ILE A 40 6.64 -2.49 2.05
CA ILE A 40 6.32 -3.02 0.72
C ILE A 40 7.54 -3.74 0.13
N THR A 41 8.71 -3.11 0.20
CA THR A 41 9.97 -3.68 -0.27
C THR A 41 10.26 -5.03 0.41
N PHE A 42 10.04 -5.12 1.72
CA PHE A 42 10.20 -6.37 2.46
C PHE A 42 9.26 -7.47 1.93
N TYR A 43 7.98 -7.17 1.71
CA TYR A 43 7.04 -8.13 1.13
C TYR A 43 7.48 -8.59 -0.26
N PHE A 44 7.79 -7.66 -1.17
CA PHE A 44 8.14 -8.03 -2.53
C PHE A 44 9.46 -8.81 -2.61
N LYS A 45 10.48 -8.45 -1.82
CA LYS A 45 11.76 -9.19 -1.76
C LYS A 45 11.57 -10.66 -1.37
N ASN A 46 10.70 -10.93 -0.40
CA ASN A 46 10.45 -12.30 0.08
C ASN A 46 9.73 -13.19 -0.95
N TYR A 47 9.06 -12.58 -1.94
CA TYR A 47 8.23 -13.27 -2.93
C TYR A 47 8.69 -13.05 -4.37
N ILE A 48 9.87 -12.44 -4.58
CA ILE A 48 10.35 -12.02 -5.90
C ILE A 48 10.38 -13.16 -6.92
N LYS A 49 10.72 -14.39 -6.47
CA LYS A 49 10.75 -15.62 -7.27
C LYS A 49 9.39 -16.02 -7.85
N PHE A 50 8.30 -15.55 -7.26
CA PHE A 50 6.93 -15.85 -7.70
C PHE A 50 6.31 -14.72 -8.52
N LEU A 51 6.88 -13.51 -8.45
CA LEU A 51 6.31 -12.32 -9.06
C LEU A 51 6.84 -12.08 -10.47
N ASN A 52 8.08 -12.50 -10.77
CA ASN A 52 8.73 -12.29 -12.06
C ASN A 52 8.52 -10.84 -12.56
N LEU A 53 9.01 -9.89 -11.76
CA LEU A 53 8.81 -8.47 -12.00
C LEU A 53 9.65 -8.01 -13.20
N ALA A 54 9.08 -7.18 -14.06
CA ALA A 54 9.86 -6.48 -15.09
C ALA A 54 10.76 -5.39 -14.46
N GLU A 55 11.79 -4.96 -15.18
CA GLU A 55 12.77 -3.99 -14.68
C GLU A 55 12.13 -2.63 -14.28
N GLU A 56 11.14 -2.18 -15.04
CA GLU A 56 10.39 -0.95 -14.77
C GLU A 56 9.15 -1.17 -13.88
N GLU A 57 8.92 -2.40 -13.42
CA GLU A 57 7.77 -2.76 -12.60
C GLU A 57 8.01 -2.36 -11.14
N LYS A 58 7.20 -1.42 -10.68
CA LYS A 58 7.29 -0.84 -9.33
C LYS A 58 6.28 -1.48 -8.40
N PRO A 59 6.70 -1.97 -7.23
CA PRO A 59 5.78 -2.47 -6.22
C PRO A 59 4.95 -1.33 -5.65
N VAL A 60 3.62 -1.50 -5.62
CA VAL A 60 2.67 -0.49 -5.13
C VAL A 60 2.10 -0.91 -3.78
N TYR A 61 1.61 -2.14 -3.66
CA TYR A 61 0.98 -2.62 -2.44
C TYR A 61 1.04 -4.15 -2.30
N ALA A 62 0.96 -4.63 -1.07
CA ALA A 62 0.80 -6.04 -0.77
C ALA A 62 -0.23 -6.23 0.35
N ILE A 63 -1.21 -7.11 0.16
CA ILE A 63 -2.28 -7.35 1.12
C ILE A 63 -2.57 -8.84 1.30
N TYR A 64 -2.70 -9.27 2.55
CA TYR A 64 -3.19 -10.61 2.86
C TYR A 64 -4.64 -10.73 2.45
N ALA A 65 -4.92 -11.66 1.55
CA ALA A 65 -6.24 -11.82 0.98
C ALA A 65 -6.59 -13.30 0.79
N LYS A 66 -7.87 -13.52 0.49
CA LYS A 66 -8.42 -14.82 0.14
C LYS A 66 -8.91 -14.73 -1.30
N LEU A 67 -8.27 -15.49 -2.20
CA LEU A 67 -8.73 -15.59 -3.58
C LEU A 67 -9.86 -16.63 -3.67
N ALA A 68 -10.95 -16.25 -4.33
CA ALA A 68 -12.09 -17.11 -4.64
C ALA A 68 -12.53 -16.83 -6.08
N ASN A 69 -12.94 -17.86 -6.81
CA ASN A 69 -13.46 -17.70 -8.17
C ASN A 69 -14.93 -17.25 -8.10
N GLY A 70 -15.25 -16.12 -8.73
CA GLY A 70 -16.60 -15.55 -8.74
C GLY A 70 -17.62 -16.32 -9.58
N LEU A 71 -17.16 -17.17 -10.50
CA LEU A 71 -18.02 -17.99 -11.36
C LEU A 71 -18.44 -19.31 -10.71
N ASN A 72 -17.75 -19.73 -9.64
CA ASN A 72 -17.93 -21.05 -9.04
C ASN A 72 -18.57 -20.90 -7.66
N THR A 73 -19.87 -21.14 -7.55
CA THR A 73 -20.64 -20.95 -6.31
C THR A 73 -20.27 -21.94 -5.21
N GLU A 74 -19.72 -23.11 -5.57
CA GLU A 74 -19.20 -24.12 -4.64
C GLU A 74 -17.85 -23.71 -3.99
N ASP A 75 -17.05 -22.86 -4.67
CA ASP A 75 -15.78 -22.34 -4.17
C ASP A 75 -15.94 -21.26 -3.08
N LYS A 76 -17.17 -20.91 -2.69
CA LYS A 76 -17.43 -20.07 -1.52
C LYS A 76 -16.70 -20.57 -0.26
N TYR A 77 -16.44 -21.87 -0.17
CA TYR A 77 -15.78 -22.51 0.97
C TYR A 77 -14.26 -22.77 0.76
N LYS A 78 -13.79 -22.97 -0.48
CA LYS A 78 -12.37 -23.21 -0.80
C LYS A 78 -11.62 -21.91 -1.11
N LYS A 79 -11.46 -21.06 -0.10
CA LYS A 79 -10.72 -19.81 -0.24
C LYS A 79 -9.21 -20.01 -0.15
N ASN A 80 -8.48 -19.66 -1.20
CA ASN A 80 -7.02 -19.72 -1.21
C ASN A 80 -6.48 -18.54 -0.40
N LYS A 81 -5.93 -18.82 0.78
CA LYS A 81 -5.25 -17.80 1.60
C LYS A 81 -3.88 -17.49 0.98
N GLY A 82 -3.53 -16.22 0.91
CA GLY A 82 -2.29 -15.79 0.33
C GLY A 82 -2.13 -14.28 0.41
N ILE A 83 -1.26 -13.76 -0.45
CA ILE A 83 -0.96 -12.34 -0.55
C ILE A 83 -1.27 -11.91 -1.98
N LEU A 84 -2.06 -10.85 -2.11
CA LEU A 84 -2.23 -10.11 -3.35
C LEU A 84 -1.16 -9.03 -3.41
N PHE A 85 -0.32 -9.12 -4.43
CA PHE A 85 0.68 -8.13 -4.79
C PHE A 85 0.13 -7.26 -5.91
N ILE A 86 0.32 -5.96 -5.76
CA ILE A 86 -0.15 -4.93 -6.69
C ILE A 86 1.10 -4.16 -7.11
N THR A 87 1.35 -4.12 -8.41
CA THR A 87 2.38 -3.28 -9.03
C THR A 87 1.72 -2.23 -9.92
N ASN A 88 2.53 -1.36 -10.51
CA ASN A 88 2.05 -0.45 -11.55
C ASN A 88 1.62 -1.18 -12.83
N PHE A 89 2.05 -2.42 -13.05
CA PHE A 89 1.75 -3.18 -14.27
C PHE A 89 0.78 -4.35 -14.05
N ASP A 90 0.92 -5.09 -12.96
CA ASP A 90 0.24 -6.36 -12.74
C ASP A 90 -0.37 -6.50 -11.33
N LEU A 91 -1.41 -7.31 -11.25
CA LEU A 91 -1.92 -7.92 -10.02
C LEU A 91 -1.47 -9.37 -9.97
N SER A 92 -0.75 -9.75 -8.92
CA SER A 92 -0.26 -11.12 -8.73
C SER A 92 -0.74 -11.70 -7.40
N PHE A 93 -1.25 -12.93 -7.38
CA PHE A 93 -1.64 -13.60 -6.14
C PHE A 93 -0.73 -14.79 -5.86
N VAL A 94 -0.01 -14.72 -4.74
CA VAL A 94 0.78 -15.85 -4.24
C VAL A 94 0.03 -16.52 -3.11
N ARG A 95 -0.26 -17.80 -3.32
CA ARG A 95 -0.92 -18.64 -2.33
C ARG A 95 0.09 -19.15 -1.30
N GLU A 96 -0.33 -19.17 -0.04
CA GLU A 96 0.43 -19.78 1.05
C GLU A 96 -0.28 -21.05 1.58
N ARG A 97 0.44 -22.16 1.74
CA ARG A 97 -0.07 -23.47 2.19
C ARG A 97 0.92 -24.18 3.12
N GLY A 98 0.42 -25.19 3.85
CA GLY A 98 1.23 -26.09 4.67
C GLY A 98 1.62 -25.55 6.05
N LYS A 99 2.39 -26.36 6.81
CA LYS A 99 2.91 -25.97 8.13
C LYS A 99 3.81 -24.74 7.99
N ARG A 100 3.54 -23.71 8.80
CA ARG A 100 4.25 -22.41 8.77
C ARG A 100 4.30 -21.75 7.37
N LYS A 101 3.27 -21.94 6.52
CA LYS A 101 3.15 -21.30 5.20
C LYS A 101 4.32 -21.59 4.24
N ARG A 102 5.06 -22.69 4.46
CA ARG A 102 6.27 -23.03 3.69
C ARG A 102 6.02 -23.36 2.22
N LYS A 103 4.80 -23.72 1.83
CA LYS A 103 4.45 -23.99 0.44
C LYS A 103 3.85 -22.74 -0.18
N GLN A 104 4.58 -22.12 -1.09
CA GLN A 104 4.18 -20.90 -1.80
C GLN A 104 4.06 -21.18 -3.29
N GLU A 105 3.01 -20.64 -3.91
CA GLU A 105 2.70 -20.89 -5.33
C GLU A 105 2.02 -19.65 -5.92
N GLY A 106 2.54 -19.13 -7.04
CA GLY A 106 1.86 -18.08 -7.80
C GLY A 106 0.67 -18.70 -8.54
N ILE A 107 -0.55 -18.28 -8.22
CA ILE A 107 -1.78 -18.90 -8.76
C ILE A 107 -2.58 -17.95 -9.66
N PHE A 108 -2.19 -16.68 -9.73
CA PHE A 108 -2.86 -15.68 -10.55
C PHE A 108 -1.88 -14.54 -10.85
N LYS A 109 -1.83 -14.11 -12.11
CA LYS A 109 -1.16 -12.87 -12.55
C LYS A 109 -2.01 -12.26 -13.66
N ALA A 110 -2.36 -10.99 -13.55
CA ALA A 110 -3.16 -10.28 -14.54
C ALA A 110 -2.70 -8.82 -14.65
N PRO A 111 -2.56 -8.28 -15.86
CA PRO A 111 -2.24 -6.87 -16.07
C PRO A 111 -3.31 -5.94 -15.47
N VAL A 112 -2.86 -4.88 -14.80
CA VAL A 112 -3.72 -3.83 -14.27
C VAL A 112 -4.53 -3.17 -15.40
N LYS A 113 -3.93 -3.03 -16.59
CA LYS A 113 -4.60 -2.51 -17.79
C LYS A 113 -5.81 -3.34 -18.25
N ASP A 114 -5.86 -4.63 -17.88
CA ASP A 114 -6.95 -5.53 -18.27
C ASP A 114 -8.12 -5.50 -17.27
N LEU A 115 -8.00 -4.72 -16.19
CA LEU A 115 -9.06 -4.54 -15.20
C LEU A 115 -10.18 -3.65 -15.75
N THR A 116 -11.30 -4.27 -16.09
CA THR A 116 -12.48 -3.55 -16.61
C THR A 116 -13.36 -2.97 -15.51
N LYS A 117 -13.44 -3.61 -14.34
CA LYS A 117 -14.31 -3.19 -13.24
C LYS A 117 -13.79 -3.67 -11.89
N VAL A 118 -13.75 -2.77 -10.91
CA VAL A 118 -13.51 -3.09 -9.50
C VAL A 118 -14.79 -2.75 -8.72
N GLN A 119 -15.32 -3.73 -7.98
CA GLN A 119 -16.51 -3.54 -7.16
C GLN A 119 -16.26 -4.07 -5.75
N VAL A 120 -16.54 -3.24 -4.75
CA VAL A 120 -16.59 -3.69 -3.36
C VAL A 120 -17.94 -4.38 -3.13
N ARG A 121 -17.92 -5.65 -2.73
CA ARG A 121 -19.12 -6.41 -2.37
C ARG A 121 -19.09 -6.74 -0.88
N GLY A 122 -20.06 -6.22 -0.12
CA GLY A 122 -20.21 -6.42 1.31
C GLY A 122 -20.54 -5.13 2.06
N LYS A 123 -20.80 -5.23 3.37
CA LYS A 123 -20.92 -4.07 4.26
C LYS A 123 -19.54 -3.72 4.80
N LEU A 124 -19.07 -2.49 4.56
CA LEU A 124 -17.97 -1.91 5.35
C LEU A 124 -18.50 -1.76 6.77
N PHE A 125 -18.08 -2.64 7.69
CA PHE A 125 -18.31 -2.41 9.10
C PHE A 125 -17.51 -1.16 9.48
N LYS A 126 -18.19 -0.01 9.60
CA LYS A 126 -17.64 1.19 10.22
C LYS A 126 -17.38 0.88 11.70
N LYS A 127 -16.22 0.30 12.01
CA LYS A 127 -15.59 0.44 13.32
C LYS A 127 -14.11 0.70 13.07
N LEU A 128 -13.80 1.99 13.14
CA LEU A 128 -12.45 2.52 13.35
C LEU A 128 -11.96 2.08 14.73
#